data_AF-A0A8C5BME6-F1
#
_entry.id   AF-A0A8C5BME6-F1
#
_cell.length_a   1.000
_cell.length_b   1.000
_cell.length_c   1.000
_cell.angle_alpha   90.00
_cell.angle_beta   90.00
_cell.angle_gamma   90.00
#
_symmetry.space_group_name_H-M   'P 1'
#
loop_
_entity.id
_entity.type
_entity.pdbx_description
1 polymer ?
#
loop_
_entity_poly.entity_id
_entity_poly.type
_entity_poly.pdbx_seq_one_letter_code
_entity_poly.pdbx_strand_id
1 'polypeptide(L)'
;SRAPSARRGAQRMAPPLTLTTGVRHVFCAFLWISLTYSYNIDLEHPIVFRGPESSFFGYSVLQHYHNNTRWVLVGAPKANSSYSSSVHTPGALYKCRVHSNPEHRCTEIDLGRGNKQRESCGKTCHGDRDDEWMGVSLARQDKPNGQILACAHRWKNVFYEKEQFILPHGYCSIIPPNLQGHNRALIPCYEDHKQKYGEEHGSCQAGIAGVFTEELVVMGAPGSYYWTGTIKVYNMSSNTFYNLNKEEVKSDHFKYLGYAVTAGHFSAPNVMDVAAGAPQSSGSGKAYIFKIEGGSLVKTFEASGSIMGSYFGSSLCGVDLNRDGLSDLLVGAPMHSHVRDEGQVTVYLSRGNGLMEEAAVLKGDNAYNAHFGESIAAIGDIDDDGYQDVAIGAPKEEEFAGAVYIYHGDSEGIITKYSMRLSGRTISPGLQMFGQSISGSVDMDGNGYADVTIGAFMADSVVLLRTRPVISVDVFIFLPVSINITVPQCHKGPQNLNCFNLSACLQFRGRQVPGQIGTLLYNLTADADKRQRGQPSRIYFSQNGVPVSVLSQQLNLDINREVCQHFTAYVKKDVKDVFTAISFEVAYSLGKHVLEGASGGHLPALAPVLRWKKGGKIAAKNEVRWPTQPGGGAC
;
A
#
# COMPACT_ATOMS: atom_id res chain seq x y z
N SER A 1 23.98 -35.33 -72.79
CA SER A 1 24.58 -36.67 -72.89
C SER A 1 25.96 -36.63 -72.24
N ARG A 2 26.24 -37.65 -71.39
CA ARG A 2 27.43 -37.92 -70.55
C ARG A 2 27.62 -37.05 -69.30
N ALA A 3 27.43 -37.69 -68.13
CA ALA A 3 28.48 -37.88 -67.11
C ALA A 3 27.99 -38.88 -66.02
N PRO A 4 28.88 -39.58 -65.29
CA PRO A 4 28.65 -40.93 -64.78
C PRO A 4 28.51 -41.07 -63.25
N SER A 5 28.23 -42.31 -62.84
CA SER A 5 27.93 -42.82 -61.50
C SER A 5 29.18 -43.25 -60.69
N ALA A 6 29.08 -43.23 -59.35
CA ALA A 6 29.81 -44.16 -58.46
C ALA A 6 29.19 -44.29 -57.04
N ARG A 7 28.67 -45.50 -56.78
CA ARG A 7 28.61 -46.33 -55.55
C ARG A 7 28.54 -45.71 -54.14
N ARG A 8 27.49 -46.07 -53.39
CA ARG A 8 27.44 -46.14 -51.91
C ARG A 8 27.18 -47.59 -51.46
N GLY A 9 27.91 -48.04 -50.44
CA GLY A 9 27.76 -49.33 -49.77
C GLY A 9 26.73 -49.29 -48.64
N ALA A 10 26.13 -50.44 -48.37
CA ALA A 10 25.07 -50.68 -47.40
C ALA A 10 25.59 -51.33 -46.11
N GLN A 11 24.97 -51.03 -44.96
CA GLN A 11 25.01 -51.87 -43.75
C GLN A 11 23.63 -51.94 -43.08
N ARG A 12 23.33 -53.13 -42.56
CA ARG A 12 22.03 -53.66 -42.12
C ARG A 12 21.72 -53.40 -40.64
N MET A 13 20.42 -53.52 -40.34
CA MET A 13 19.68 -53.38 -39.07
C MET A 13 20.11 -54.28 -37.90
N ALA A 14 19.78 -53.84 -36.67
CA ALA A 14 19.47 -54.66 -35.49
C ALA A 14 18.25 -54.07 -34.71
N PRO A 15 17.45 -54.87 -33.97
CA PRO A 15 16.12 -54.51 -33.44
C PRO A 15 16.12 -54.10 -31.94
N PRO A 16 14.98 -53.66 -31.35
CA PRO A 16 14.95 -52.93 -30.08
C PRO A 16 14.87 -53.85 -28.84
N LEU A 17 15.50 -53.41 -27.75
CA LEU A 17 15.47 -54.03 -26.42
C LEU A 17 14.32 -53.47 -25.58
N THR A 18 13.48 -54.37 -25.07
CA THR A 18 12.53 -54.17 -23.97
C THR A 18 13.27 -54.20 -22.63
N LEU A 19 12.91 -53.33 -21.69
CA LEU A 19 13.32 -53.47 -20.28
C LEU A 19 12.16 -53.14 -19.34
N THR A 20 11.83 -54.10 -18.48
CA THR A 20 10.81 -54.05 -17.42
C THR A 20 11.38 -53.48 -16.12
N THR A 21 10.50 -52.78 -15.39
CA THR A 21 10.40 -52.63 -13.92
C THR A 21 11.56 -51.99 -13.12
N GLY A 22 11.24 -50.87 -12.48
CA GLY A 22 12.00 -50.29 -11.37
C GLY A 22 11.28 -49.07 -10.77
N VAL A 23 10.17 -49.31 -10.04
CA VAL A 23 9.46 -48.27 -9.29
C VAL A 23 10.38 -47.78 -8.17
N ARG A 24 11.03 -46.63 -8.36
CA ARG A 24 11.67 -45.86 -7.30
C ARG A 24 10.67 -44.81 -6.83
N HIS A 25 10.10 -45.03 -5.64
CA HIS A 25 9.38 -44.02 -4.89
C HIS A 25 10.29 -42.82 -4.62
N VAL A 26 10.16 -41.77 -5.44
CA VAL A 26 10.61 -40.43 -5.09
C VAL A 26 9.56 -39.91 -4.12
N PHE A 27 9.86 -39.96 -2.82
CA PHE A 27 9.14 -39.19 -1.82
C PHE A 27 9.41 -37.70 -2.11
N CYS A 28 8.53 -37.08 -2.91
CA CYS A 28 8.41 -35.63 -2.95
C CYS A 28 7.98 -35.19 -1.54
N ALA A 29 8.96 -34.75 -0.74
CA ALA A 29 8.68 -33.94 0.43
C ALA A 29 8.04 -32.65 -0.08
N PHE A 30 6.71 -32.59 -0.03
CA PHE A 30 5.96 -31.35 -0.13
C PHE A 30 6.41 -30.47 1.05
N LEU A 31 7.44 -29.66 0.81
CA LEU A 31 7.68 -28.45 1.58
C LEU A 31 6.47 -27.55 1.32
N TRP A 32 5.50 -27.61 2.24
CA TRP A 32 4.54 -26.53 2.42
C TRP A 32 5.32 -25.32 2.91
N ILE A 33 5.96 -24.62 1.96
CA ILE A 33 6.21 -23.19 2.13
C ILE A 33 4.80 -22.61 2.18
N SER A 34 4.36 -22.31 3.39
CA SER A 34 3.16 -21.50 3.60
C SER A 34 3.46 -20.18 2.93
N LEU A 35 2.97 -20.02 1.70
CA LEU A 35 2.83 -18.73 1.04
C LEU A 35 2.17 -17.81 2.07
N THR A 36 2.87 -16.73 2.38
CA THR A 36 2.50 -15.73 3.38
C THR A 36 1.06 -15.29 3.12
N TYR A 37 0.16 -15.78 3.97
CA TYR A 37 -1.23 -15.37 3.98
C TYR A 37 -1.29 -13.88 4.31
N SER A 38 -2.10 -13.18 3.51
CA SER A 38 -2.62 -11.84 3.75
C SER A 38 -2.47 -11.37 5.20
N TYR A 39 -1.77 -10.26 5.42
CA TYR A 39 -1.51 -9.81 6.78
C TYR A 39 -2.75 -9.19 7.43
N ASN A 40 -3.53 -8.34 6.78
CA ASN A 40 -4.77 -7.81 7.36
C ASN A 40 -5.76 -7.32 6.30
N ILE A 41 -5.55 -7.56 5.00
CA ILE A 41 -6.50 -7.16 3.96
C ILE A 41 -7.27 -8.40 3.47
N ASP A 42 -8.59 -8.39 3.52
CA ASP A 42 -9.40 -9.52 3.07
C ASP A 42 -9.35 -9.68 1.54
N LEU A 43 -8.88 -10.86 1.10
CA LEU A 43 -8.82 -11.24 -0.32
C LEU A 43 -9.94 -12.21 -0.70
N GLU A 44 -10.67 -12.75 0.28
CA GLU A 44 -11.73 -13.73 0.02
C GLU A 44 -13.04 -13.04 -0.42
N HIS A 45 -13.31 -11.83 0.08
CA HIS A 45 -14.53 -11.08 -0.23
C HIS A 45 -14.24 -9.69 -0.84
N PRO A 46 -13.54 -9.60 -1.98
CA PRO A 46 -13.31 -8.33 -2.66
C PRO A 46 -14.62 -7.79 -3.26
N ILE A 47 -14.80 -6.46 -3.19
CA ILE A 47 -15.93 -5.79 -3.85
C ILE A 47 -15.41 -5.21 -5.17
N VAL A 48 -15.87 -5.76 -6.29
CA VAL A 48 -15.46 -5.34 -7.63
C VAL A 48 -16.57 -4.50 -8.27
N PHE A 49 -16.24 -3.26 -8.58
CA PHE A 49 -17.07 -2.34 -9.35
C PHE A 49 -16.61 -2.35 -10.82
N ARG A 50 -17.56 -2.50 -11.75
CA ARG A 50 -17.29 -2.47 -13.19
C ARG A 50 -17.91 -1.24 -13.82
N GLY A 51 -17.14 -0.58 -14.68
CA GLY A 51 -17.56 0.58 -15.44
C GLY A 51 -17.91 0.26 -16.89
N PRO A 52 -18.16 1.30 -17.70
CA PRO A 52 -18.35 1.17 -19.15
C PRO A 52 -17.07 0.69 -19.83
N GLU A 53 -17.22 -0.12 -20.88
CA GLU A 53 -16.09 -0.66 -21.64
C GLU A 53 -15.30 0.45 -22.35
N SER A 54 -13.97 0.28 -22.42
CA SER A 54 -13.02 1.18 -23.09
C SER A 54 -13.05 2.62 -22.58
N SER A 55 -13.53 2.84 -21.36
CA SER A 55 -13.69 4.18 -20.76
C SER A 55 -12.50 4.58 -19.88
N PHE A 56 -11.61 3.63 -19.60
CA PHE A 56 -10.54 3.73 -18.61
C PHE A 56 -11.10 3.93 -17.19
N PHE A 57 -12.22 3.27 -16.89
CA PHE A 57 -12.82 3.31 -15.57
C PHE A 57 -11.86 2.71 -14.54
N GLY A 58 -11.42 3.52 -13.57
CA GLY A 58 -10.40 3.14 -12.60
C GLY A 58 -9.02 3.75 -12.87
N TYR A 59 -8.92 4.68 -13.83
CA TYR A 59 -7.67 5.43 -14.05
C TYR A 59 -7.29 6.25 -12.82
N SER A 60 -8.28 6.87 -12.17
CA SER A 60 -8.15 7.48 -10.85
C SER A 60 -9.25 6.95 -9.93
N VAL A 61 -8.93 6.76 -8.65
CA VAL A 61 -9.87 6.29 -7.63
C VAL A 61 -9.73 7.14 -6.38
N LEU A 62 -10.84 7.34 -5.68
CA LEU A 62 -10.87 8.14 -4.46
C LEU A 62 -11.96 7.65 -3.51
N GLN A 63 -11.59 7.37 -2.26
CA GLN A 63 -12.54 7.05 -1.19
C GLN A 63 -13.17 8.32 -0.61
N HIS A 64 -14.49 8.34 -0.53
CA HIS A 64 -15.24 9.49 -0.04
C HIS A 64 -16.26 9.10 1.02
N TYR A 65 -16.36 9.92 2.06
CA TYR A 65 -17.31 9.76 3.14
C TYR A 65 -18.05 11.07 3.38
N HIS A 66 -19.39 11.00 3.34
CA HIS A 66 -20.26 12.13 3.63
C HIS A 66 -21.58 11.65 4.25
N ASN A 67 -22.01 12.27 5.36
CA ASN A 67 -23.26 11.97 6.06
C ASN A 67 -23.52 10.47 6.24
N ASN A 68 -22.54 9.76 6.81
CA ASN A 68 -22.59 8.31 7.03
C ASN A 68 -22.73 7.43 5.77
N THR A 69 -22.55 8.02 4.58
CA THR A 69 -22.52 7.30 3.31
C THR A 69 -21.10 7.26 2.78
N ARG A 70 -20.69 6.07 2.32
CA ARG A 70 -19.37 5.79 1.79
C ARG A 70 -19.46 5.53 0.30
N TRP A 71 -18.63 6.23 -0.45
CA TRP A 71 -18.60 6.23 -1.90
C TRP A 71 -17.18 5.93 -2.37
N VAL A 72 -17.07 5.04 -3.35
CA VAL A 72 -15.89 4.98 -4.21
C VAL A 72 -16.15 5.88 -5.39
N LEU A 73 -15.34 6.93 -5.55
CA LEU A 73 -15.36 7.81 -6.71
C LEU A 73 -14.33 7.31 -7.71
N VAL A 74 -14.73 7.28 -8.98
CA VAL A 74 -13.91 6.70 -10.05
C VAL A 74 -13.86 7.65 -11.24
N GLY A 75 -12.65 7.96 -11.68
CA GLY A 75 -12.41 8.66 -12.94
C GLY A 75 -12.34 7.69 -14.11
N ALA A 76 -13.00 8.06 -15.21
CA ALA A 76 -12.97 7.36 -16.48
C ALA A 76 -12.67 8.36 -17.60
N PRO A 77 -11.38 8.71 -17.83
CA PRO A 77 -10.99 9.81 -18.71
C PRO A 77 -11.40 9.66 -20.19
N LYS A 78 -11.74 8.43 -20.63
CA LYS A 78 -12.20 8.15 -22.00
C LYS A 78 -13.67 7.82 -22.08
N ALA A 79 -14.42 7.93 -20.99
CA ALA A 79 -15.86 7.70 -20.99
C ALA A 79 -16.60 8.71 -21.87
N ASN A 80 -17.64 8.22 -22.55
CA ASN A 80 -18.70 9.08 -23.04
C ASN A 80 -19.61 9.46 -21.86
N SER A 81 -19.99 10.73 -21.78
CA SER A 81 -20.84 11.24 -20.70
C SER A 81 -22.30 11.26 -21.13
N SER A 82 -23.19 10.73 -20.28
CA SER A 82 -24.63 10.80 -20.51
C SER A 82 -25.18 12.23 -20.34
N TYR A 83 -24.52 13.05 -19.55
CA TYR A 83 -24.85 14.47 -19.34
C TYR A 83 -24.29 15.40 -20.43
N SER A 84 -23.39 14.92 -21.28
CA SER A 84 -22.71 15.68 -22.34
C SER A 84 -22.64 14.87 -23.65
N SER A 85 -23.78 14.35 -24.11
CA SER A 85 -23.88 13.42 -25.25
C SER A 85 -23.41 13.97 -26.60
N SER A 86 -23.33 15.29 -26.76
CA SER A 86 -22.83 15.96 -27.97
C SER A 86 -21.32 16.22 -27.93
N VAL A 87 -20.63 15.82 -26.86
CA VAL A 87 -19.17 15.99 -26.70
C VAL A 87 -18.49 14.64 -26.92
N HIS A 88 -17.43 14.63 -27.71
CA HIS A 88 -16.71 13.39 -28.04
C HIS A 88 -15.74 13.04 -26.90
N THR A 89 -15.97 11.87 -26.26
CA THR A 89 -15.08 11.30 -25.22
C THR A 89 -14.53 12.31 -24.21
N PRO A 90 -15.37 13.15 -23.57
CA PRO A 90 -14.89 14.15 -22.61
C PRO A 90 -14.25 13.53 -21.36
N GLY A 91 -14.56 12.26 -21.08
CA GLY A 91 -14.32 11.64 -19.78
C GLY A 91 -15.45 11.96 -18.80
N ALA A 92 -15.60 11.11 -17.79
CA ALA A 92 -16.66 11.22 -16.80
C ALA A 92 -16.19 10.76 -15.42
N LEU A 93 -16.95 11.16 -14.40
CA LEU A 93 -16.78 10.69 -13.03
C LEU A 93 -17.95 9.80 -12.65
N TYR A 94 -17.66 8.74 -11.91
CA TYR A 94 -18.65 7.83 -11.37
C TYR A 94 -18.57 7.79 -9.86
N LYS A 95 -19.70 7.52 -9.22
CA LYS A 95 -19.81 7.20 -7.80
C LYS A 95 -20.43 5.82 -7.62
N CYS A 96 -19.79 5.00 -6.80
CA CYS A 96 -20.21 3.66 -6.46
C CYS A 96 -20.49 3.62 -4.97
N ARG A 97 -21.73 3.32 -4.58
CA ARG A 97 -22.09 3.22 -3.16
C ARG A 97 -21.54 1.91 -2.62
N VAL A 98 -20.90 1.94 -1.45
CA VAL A 98 -20.37 0.72 -0.83
C VAL A 98 -21.46 -0.07 -0.10
N HIS A 99 -22.29 0.64 0.67
CA HIS A 99 -23.40 0.05 1.40
C HIS A 99 -24.69 0.08 0.58
N SER A 100 -25.57 -0.90 0.79
CA SER A 100 -26.89 -0.97 0.12
C SER A 100 -26.80 -0.97 -1.41
N ASN A 101 -25.79 -1.64 -1.96
CA ASN A 101 -25.54 -1.76 -3.41
C ASN A 101 -25.13 -3.20 -3.77
N PRO A 102 -26.04 -4.18 -3.66
CA PRO A 102 -25.70 -5.60 -3.84
C PRO A 102 -25.27 -5.95 -5.28
N GLU A 103 -25.62 -5.11 -6.26
CA GLU A 103 -25.24 -5.28 -7.66
C GLU A 103 -23.93 -4.57 -8.01
N HIS A 104 -23.29 -3.90 -7.04
CA HIS A 104 -22.05 -3.12 -7.22
C HIS A 104 -22.14 -2.13 -8.41
N ARG A 105 -23.30 -1.49 -8.59
CA ARG A 105 -23.52 -0.52 -9.68
C ARG A 105 -22.88 0.82 -9.34
N CYS A 106 -22.35 1.46 -10.36
CA CYS A 106 -21.83 2.82 -10.30
C CYS A 106 -22.70 3.75 -11.14
N THR A 107 -22.84 4.99 -10.70
CA THR A 107 -23.65 6.01 -11.37
C THR A 107 -22.77 7.19 -11.76
N GLU A 108 -22.99 7.75 -12.95
CA GLU A 108 -22.27 8.95 -13.38
C GLU A 108 -22.64 10.15 -12.50
N ILE A 109 -21.67 11.02 -12.23
CA ILE A 109 -21.86 12.27 -11.50
C ILE A 109 -22.12 13.39 -12.51
N ASP A 110 -23.25 14.07 -12.37
CA ASP A 110 -23.51 15.29 -13.14
C ASP A 110 -22.59 16.42 -12.67
N LEU A 111 -21.68 16.84 -13.56
CA LEU A 111 -20.78 17.94 -13.29
C LEU A 111 -21.41 19.32 -13.56
N GLY A 112 -22.66 19.39 -14.00
CA GLY A 112 -23.37 20.64 -14.27
C GLY A 112 -22.83 21.41 -15.47
N ARG A 113 -22.12 20.72 -16.38
CA ARG A 113 -21.45 21.33 -17.55
C ARG A 113 -22.32 21.33 -18.81
N GLY A 114 -23.46 20.65 -18.76
CA GLY A 114 -24.45 20.60 -19.84
C GLY A 114 -23.91 20.01 -21.15
N ASN A 115 -24.73 20.11 -22.20
CA ASN A 115 -24.48 19.45 -23.48
C ASN A 115 -23.80 20.34 -24.54
N LYS A 116 -22.98 21.29 -24.10
CA LYS A 116 -22.24 22.19 -25.01
C LYS A 116 -20.82 21.66 -25.21
N GLN A 117 -20.48 21.35 -26.45
CA GLN A 117 -19.11 21.01 -26.86
C GLN A 117 -18.16 22.17 -26.62
N ARG A 118 -18.61 23.37 -27.00
CA ARG A 118 -17.84 24.60 -26.84
C ARG A 118 -18.58 25.66 -26.03
N GLU A 119 -17.85 26.37 -25.18
CA GLU A 119 -18.40 27.40 -24.29
C GLU A 119 -17.44 28.58 -24.08
N SER A 120 -17.97 29.79 -23.97
CA SER A 120 -17.17 30.97 -23.64
C SER A 120 -16.78 30.95 -22.16
N CYS A 121 -15.49 31.10 -21.88
CA CYS A 121 -14.89 31.02 -20.54
C CYS A 121 -14.15 32.30 -20.11
N GLY A 122 -14.18 33.34 -20.94
CA GLY A 122 -13.37 34.55 -20.79
C GLY A 122 -13.34 35.35 -22.10
N LYS A 123 -12.66 36.51 -22.10
CA LYS A 123 -12.65 37.42 -23.27
C LYS A 123 -12.00 36.79 -24.50
N THR A 124 -10.95 35.99 -24.29
CA THR A 124 -10.21 35.29 -25.34
C THR A 124 -10.21 33.79 -25.09
N CYS A 125 -11.35 33.28 -24.62
CA CYS A 125 -11.52 31.90 -24.21
C CYS A 125 -12.78 31.29 -24.82
N HIS A 126 -12.57 30.24 -25.60
CA HIS A 126 -13.63 29.37 -26.06
C HIS A 126 -13.19 27.94 -25.76
N GLY A 127 -13.73 27.40 -24.67
CA GLY A 127 -13.39 26.07 -24.19
C GLY A 127 -13.90 25.00 -25.14
N ASP A 128 -13.09 23.99 -25.38
CA ASP A 128 -13.43 22.80 -26.15
C ASP A 128 -13.24 21.56 -25.27
N ARG A 129 -14.29 20.76 -25.17
CA ARG A 129 -14.40 19.66 -24.21
C ARG A 129 -14.13 18.29 -24.82
N ASP A 130 -13.96 18.20 -26.13
CA ASP A 130 -13.62 16.94 -26.78
C ASP A 130 -12.27 16.41 -26.29
N ASP A 131 -12.22 15.14 -25.90
CA ASP A 131 -11.00 14.48 -25.39
C ASP A 131 -10.29 15.24 -24.26
N GLU A 132 -11.04 15.94 -23.40
CA GLU A 132 -10.48 16.73 -22.30
C GLU A 132 -9.89 15.90 -21.16
N TRP A 133 -10.23 14.60 -21.10
CA TRP A 133 -9.79 13.62 -20.10
C TRP A 133 -10.26 13.94 -18.67
N MET A 134 -11.55 14.26 -18.52
CA MET A 134 -12.14 14.48 -17.21
C MET A 134 -12.07 13.22 -16.33
N GLY A 135 -11.55 13.38 -15.11
CA GLY A 135 -11.29 12.27 -14.20
C GLY A 135 -9.89 11.68 -14.32
N VAL A 136 -8.95 12.37 -14.97
CA VAL A 136 -7.54 11.96 -14.99
C VAL A 136 -6.93 11.95 -13.58
N SER A 137 -7.33 12.91 -12.74
CA SER A 137 -6.91 13.03 -11.35
C SER A 137 -8.08 13.39 -10.46
N LEU A 138 -8.05 12.86 -9.24
CA LEU A 138 -9.02 13.06 -8.18
C LEU A 138 -8.28 13.34 -6.87
N ALA A 139 -8.77 14.29 -6.09
CA ALA A 139 -8.28 14.51 -4.73
C ALA A 139 -9.44 14.91 -3.82
N ARG A 140 -9.44 14.41 -2.59
CA ARG A 140 -10.39 14.81 -1.55
C ARG A 140 -9.73 15.83 -0.64
N GLN A 141 -10.48 16.87 -0.29
CA GLN A 141 -10.07 17.84 0.71
C GLN A 141 -9.87 17.15 2.05
N ASP A 142 -8.71 17.38 2.66
CA ASP A 142 -8.30 16.75 3.92
C ASP A 142 -9.05 17.30 5.15
N LYS A 143 -10.37 17.10 5.19
CA LYS A 143 -11.22 17.44 6.33
C LYS A 143 -12.51 16.62 6.36
N PRO A 144 -13.22 16.57 7.50
CA PRO A 144 -14.57 16.01 7.56
C PRO A 144 -15.50 16.71 6.57
N ASN A 145 -16.27 15.94 5.80
CA ASN A 145 -17.08 16.48 4.69
C ASN A 145 -16.26 17.31 3.69
N GLY A 146 -15.05 16.86 3.37
CA GLY A 146 -14.20 17.48 2.37
C GLY A 146 -14.84 17.55 0.98
N GLN A 147 -14.57 18.63 0.26
CA GLN A 147 -14.88 18.77 -1.16
C GLN A 147 -13.96 17.87 -2.00
N ILE A 148 -14.29 17.71 -3.28
CA ILE A 148 -13.51 16.88 -4.21
C ILE A 148 -12.99 17.75 -5.33
N LEU A 149 -11.72 17.59 -5.68
CA LEU A 149 -11.12 18.12 -6.89
C LEU A 149 -11.16 17.03 -7.97
N ALA A 150 -11.64 17.38 -9.15
CA ALA A 150 -11.54 16.53 -10.34
C ALA A 150 -11.04 17.34 -11.53
N CYS A 151 -10.12 16.78 -12.31
CA CYS A 151 -9.47 17.52 -13.37
C CYS A 151 -9.52 16.84 -14.75
N ALA A 152 -9.29 17.65 -15.77
CA ALA A 152 -9.29 17.37 -17.19
C ALA A 152 -8.10 18.12 -17.82
N HIS A 153 -6.91 17.54 -17.69
CA HIS A 153 -5.65 18.18 -18.09
C HIS A 153 -5.52 18.45 -19.59
N ARG A 154 -6.35 17.85 -20.45
CA ARG A 154 -6.34 18.03 -21.91
C ARG A 154 -7.46 18.96 -22.40
N TRP A 155 -8.19 19.62 -21.50
CA TRP A 155 -9.14 20.65 -21.88
C TRP A 155 -8.44 21.78 -22.65
N LYS A 156 -9.06 22.24 -23.73
CA LYS A 156 -8.46 23.16 -24.70
C LYS A 156 -9.20 24.49 -24.75
N ASN A 157 -8.46 25.57 -24.97
CA ASN A 157 -8.99 26.82 -25.48
C ASN A 157 -8.76 26.89 -27.00
N VAL A 158 -9.85 26.97 -27.77
CA VAL A 158 -9.85 27.02 -29.25
C VAL A 158 -10.17 28.42 -29.79
N PHE A 159 -10.13 29.46 -28.95
CA PHE A 159 -10.44 30.83 -29.39
C PHE A 159 -9.57 31.28 -30.58
N TYR A 160 -8.30 30.86 -30.60
CA TYR A 160 -7.32 31.19 -31.65
C TYR A 160 -7.14 30.07 -32.70
N GLU A 161 -8.13 29.18 -32.85
CA GLU A 161 -8.09 28.05 -33.79
C GLU A 161 -7.85 28.52 -35.25
N LYS A 162 -8.42 29.67 -35.63
CA LYS A 162 -8.20 30.27 -36.96
C LYS A 162 -6.76 30.70 -37.22
N GLU A 163 -6.03 31.00 -36.16
CA GLU A 163 -4.60 31.36 -36.17
C GLU A 163 -3.71 30.12 -35.96
N GLN A 164 -4.29 28.91 -36.02
CA GLN A 164 -3.63 27.61 -35.81
C GLN A 164 -3.11 27.37 -34.39
N PHE A 165 -3.61 28.11 -33.39
CA PHE A 165 -3.26 27.90 -31.99
C PHE A 165 -4.42 27.24 -31.24
N ILE A 166 -4.19 26.01 -30.77
CA ILE A 166 -5.05 25.30 -29.81
C ILE A 166 -4.27 25.21 -28.50
N LEU A 167 -4.80 25.78 -27.42
CA LEU A 167 -4.08 25.97 -26.17
C LEU A 167 -4.62 25.01 -25.09
N PRO A 168 -3.92 23.91 -24.77
CA PRO A 168 -4.36 22.98 -23.74
C PRO A 168 -4.04 23.53 -22.34
N HIS A 169 -4.91 24.40 -21.83
CA HIS A 169 -4.75 24.98 -20.49
C HIS A 169 -5.02 23.97 -19.37
N GLY A 170 -5.88 22.97 -19.61
CA GLY A 170 -6.43 22.12 -18.57
C GLY A 170 -7.59 22.77 -17.82
N TYR A 171 -8.41 21.95 -17.17
CA TYR A 171 -9.60 22.37 -16.44
C TYR A 171 -9.74 21.52 -15.17
N CYS A 172 -10.11 22.13 -14.05
CA CYS A 172 -10.47 21.42 -12.83
C CYS A 172 -11.81 21.91 -12.28
N SER A 173 -12.44 21.06 -11.49
CA SER A 173 -13.74 21.30 -10.88
C SER A 173 -13.66 20.96 -9.39
N ILE A 174 -14.01 21.92 -8.53
CA ILE A 174 -14.26 21.66 -7.11
C ILE A 174 -15.74 21.27 -6.95
N ILE A 175 -15.96 20.02 -6.56
CA ILE A 175 -17.24 19.38 -6.39
C ILE A 175 -17.59 19.38 -4.89
N PRO A 176 -18.84 19.74 -4.51
CA PRO A 176 -19.25 19.74 -3.12
C PRO A 176 -19.32 18.33 -2.52
N PRO A 177 -19.28 18.19 -1.18
CA PRO A 177 -19.14 16.89 -0.51
C PRO A 177 -20.35 15.97 -0.70
N ASN A 178 -21.53 16.55 -0.95
CA ASN A 178 -22.76 15.83 -1.26
C ASN A 178 -22.83 15.32 -2.71
N LEU A 179 -21.82 15.60 -3.55
CA LEU A 179 -21.75 15.23 -4.97
C LEU A 179 -22.93 15.78 -5.79
N GLN A 180 -23.55 16.87 -5.34
CA GLN A 180 -24.71 17.50 -5.95
C GLN A 180 -24.64 19.02 -5.83
N GLY A 181 -25.09 19.73 -6.86
CA GLY A 181 -25.17 21.19 -6.85
C GLY A 181 -24.16 21.84 -7.79
N HIS A 182 -23.90 23.13 -7.56
CA HIS A 182 -23.03 23.91 -8.44
C HIS A 182 -21.56 23.65 -8.13
N ASN A 183 -20.83 23.22 -9.16
CA ASN A 183 -19.40 22.99 -9.07
C ASN A 183 -18.63 24.27 -9.39
N ARG A 184 -17.48 24.46 -8.76
CA ARG A 184 -16.62 25.61 -9.03
C ARG A 184 -15.54 25.24 -10.03
N ALA A 185 -15.60 25.86 -11.21
CA ALA A 185 -14.58 25.71 -12.24
C ALA A 185 -13.27 26.41 -11.86
N LEU A 186 -12.14 25.78 -12.19
CA LEU A 186 -10.79 26.33 -12.09
C LEU A 186 -10.07 26.13 -13.43
N ILE A 187 -9.58 27.23 -14.01
CA ILE A 187 -8.79 27.23 -15.24
C ILE A 187 -7.50 28.00 -14.95
N PRO A 188 -6.58 27.44 -14.15
CA PRO A 188 -5.50 28.19 -13.50
C PRO A 188 -4.44 28.74 -14.46
N CYS A 189 -4.43 28.27 -15.70
CA CYS A 189 -3.46 28.65 -16.72
C CYS A 189 -4.02 29.61 -17.76
N TYR A 190 -5.31 29.97 -17.65
CA TYR A 190 -5.94 30.92 -18.55
C TYR A 190 -5.61 32.35 -18.16
N GLU A 191 -5.12 33.12 -19.14
CA GLU A 191 -4.97 34.57 -19.06
C GLU A 191 -5.48 35.20 -20.37
N ASP A 192 -6.15 36.35 -20.26
CA ASP A 192 -6.67 37.08 -21.42
C ASP A 192 -5.52 37.48 -22.38
N HIS A 193 -5.78 37.40 -23.69
CA HIS A 193 -4.88 37.83 -24.76
C HIS A 193 -3.55 37.05 -24.89
N LYS A 194 -3.45 35.85 -24.30
CA LYS A 194 -2.32 34.93 -24.52
C LYS A 194 -2.62 33.96 -25.65
N GLN A 195 -1.73 33.93 -26.66
CA GLN A 195 -1.92 33.19 -27.92
C GLN A 195 -0.88 32.10 -28.18
N LYS A 196 0.29 32.21 -27.57
CA LYS A 196 1.43 31.36 -27.92
C LYS A 196 1.36 30.02 -27.19
N TYR A 197 1.52 28.94 -27.94
CA TYR A 197 1.42 27.56 -27.42
C TYR A 197 2.46 27.26 -26.33
N GLY A 198 3.76 27.42 -26.62
CA GLY A 198 4.81 26.99 -25.70
C GLY A 198 5.27 28.03 -24.67
N GLU A 199 4.98 29.32 -24.90
CA GLU A 199 5.40 30.38 -23.96
C GLU A 199 4.44 30.43 -22.77
N GLU A 200 5.01 30.68 -21.57
CA GLU A 200 4.27 30.84 -20.32
C GLU A 200 3.35 29.64 -20.00
N HIS A 201 2.05 29.76 -20.25
CA HIS A 201 1.03 28.80 -19.85
C HIS A 201 0.14 28.33 -21.02
N GLY A 202 0.50 28.61 -22.28
CA GLY A 202 -0.33 28.24 -23.44
C GLY A 202 -0.60 26.73 -23.56
N SER A 203 0.36 25.89 -23.18
CA SER A 203 0.24 24.42 -23.17
C SER A 203 0.29 23.81 -21.77
N CYS A 204 -0.17 24.54 -20.76
CA CYS A 204 0.00 24.22 -19.33
C CYS A 204 -0.36 22.78 -18.93
N GLN A 205 -1.48 22.27 -19.45
CA GLN A 205 -2.09 21.00 -19.05
C GLN A 205 -2.28 20.85 -17.53
N ALA A 206 -2.79 21.90 -16.88
CA ALA A 206 -2.99 21.86 -15.43
C ALA A 206 -4.02 20.81 -15.00
N GLY A 207 -3.74 20.15 -13.89
CA GLY A 207 -4.61 19.13 -13.31
C GLY A 207 -4.31 17.71 -13.78
N ILE A 208 -3.15 17.46 -14.39
CA ILE A 208 -2.66 16.09 -14.62
C ILE A 208 -2.54 15.32 -13.30
N ALA A 209 -2.09 16.02 -12.26
CA ALA A 209 -2.08 15.59 -10.87
C ALA A 209 -2.61 16.74 -10.00
N GLY A 210 -3.21 16.38 -8.86
CA GLY A 210 -3.69 17.36 -7.91
C GLY A 210 -3.76 16.79 -6.50
N VAL A 211 -3.59 17.67 -5.51
CA VAL A 211 -3.80 17.37 -4.09
C VAL A 211 -4.65 18.47 -3.46
N PHE A 212 -5.49 18.10 -2.51
CA PHE A 212 -6.44 19.01 -1.89
C PHE A 212 -6.27 18.98 -0.37
N THR A 213 -5.54 19.95 0.14
CA THR A 213 -5.34 20.17 1.59
C THR A 213 -6.55 20.89 2.19
N GLU A 214 -6.54 21.18 3.49
CA GLU A 214 -7.64 21.92 4.14
C GLU A 214 -8.01 23.24 3.43
N GLU A 215 -7.01 24.03 3.00
CA GLU A 215 -7.22 25.37 2.42
C GLU A 215 -6.68 25.53 0.99
N LEU A 216 -5.77 24.65 0.56
CA LEU A 216 -5.05 24.78 -0.71
C LEU A 216 -5.43 23.66 -1.68
N VAL A 217 -5.66 24.06 -2.92
CA VAL A 217 -5.75 23.17 -4.08
C VAL A 217 -4.45 23.30 -4.87
N VAL A 218 -3.67 22.24 -4.91
CA VAL A 218 -2.41 22.19 -5.66
C VAL A 218 -2.65 21.43 -6.95
N MET A 219 -2.24 22.01 -8.08
CA MET A 219 -2.37 21.41 -9.40
C MET A 219 -1.02 21.39 -10.11
N GLY A 220 -0.65 20.23 -10.62
CA GLY A 220 0.51 20.06 -11.47
C GLY A 220 0.25 20.57 -12.90
N ALA A 221 1.24 21.24 -13.49
CA ALA A 221 1.11 21.91 -14.79
C ALA A 221 2.39 21.71 -15.66
N PRO A 222 2.63 20.47 -16.13
CA PRO A 222 3.90 20.07 -16.75
C PRO A 222 4.21 20.76 -18.08
N GLY A 223 3.20 21.21 -18.83
CA GLY A 223 3.40 21.78 -20.16
C GLY A 223 3.66 23.29 -20.17
N SER A 224 3.78 23.93 -19.00
CA SER A 224 4.15 25.35 -18.89
C SER A 224 5.60 25.60 -19.32
N TYR A 225 5.86 26.76 -19.90
CA TYR A 225 7.19 27.24 -20.32
C TYR A 225 7.97 26.19 -21.12
N TYR A 226 7.48 25.84 -22.32
CA TYR A 226 8.06 24.81 -23.19
C TYR A 226 8.32 23.50 -22.44
N TRP A 227 7.30 23.01 -21.73
CA TRP A 227 7.35 21.78 -20.95
C TRP A 227 8.40 21.75 -19.82
N THR A 228 8.89 22.91 -19.39
CA THR A 228 9.62 23.00 -18.12
C THR A 228 8.73 22.56 -16.96
N GLY A 229 7.47 22.98 -17.01
CA GLY A 229 6.45 22.67 -16.02
C GLY A 229 6.45 23.62 -14.84
N THR A 230 5.34 23.61 -14.11
CA THR A 230 5.12 24.44 -12.92
C THR A 230 4.06 23.80 -12.02
N ILE A 231 3.80 24.45 -10.88
CA ILE A 231 2.76 24.07 -9.94
C ILE A 231 1.87 25.30 -9.73
N LYS A 232 0.55 25.09 -9.76
CA LYS A 232 -0.44 26.13 -9.48
C LYS A 232 -1.08 25.81 -8.13
N VAL A 233 -0.90 26.70 -7.15
CA VAL A 233 -1.48 26.55 -5.82
C VAL A 233 -2.58 27.59 -5.64
N TYR A 234 -3.81 27.14 -5.50
CA TYR A 234 -4.98 27.97 -5.30
C TYR A 234 -5.38 27.96 -3.83
N ASN A 235 -5.36 29.13 -3.19
CA ASN A 235 -5.84 29.30 -1.82
C ASN A 235 -7.33 29.61 -1.83
N MET A 236 -8.12 28.74 -1.19
CA MET A 236 -9.57 28.85 -1.15
C MET A 236 -10.07 30.04 -0.34
N SER A 237 -9.37 30.38 0.74
CA SER A 237 -9.74 31.43 1.70
C SER A 237 -9.53 32.82 1.13
N SER A 238 -8.38 33.06 0.48
CA SER A 238 -8.05 34.35 -0.14
C SER A 238 -8.49 34.47 -1.61
N ASN A 239 -8.89 33.37 -2.24
CA ASN A 239 -9.20 33.30 -3.67
C ASN A 239 -8.03 33.76 -4.58
N THR A 240 -6.80 33.42 -4.19
CA THR A 240 -5.57 33.80 -4.92
C THR A 240 -4.76 32.59 -5.34
N PHE A 241 -3.97 32.75 -6.41
CA PHE A 241 -3.00 31.77 -6.85
C PHE A 241 -1.59 32.14 -6.39
N TYR A 242 -0.88 31.18 -5.81
CA TYR A 242 0.56 31.27 -5.60
C TYR A 242 1.28 30.64 -6.78
N ASN A 243 2.32 31.32 -7.25
CA ASN A 243 3.11 30.90 -8.41
C ASN A 243 4.55 30.61 -7.99
N LEU A 244 5.22 29.76 -8.76
CA LEU A 244 6.66 29.56 -8.65
C LEU A 244 7.40 30.84 -9.04
N ASN A 245 8.52 31.13 -8.36
CA ASN A 245 9.36 32.25 -8.75
C ASN A 245 9.92 32.03 -10.17
N LYS A 246 9.84 33.04 -11.04
CA LYS A 246 10.19 32.95 -12.47
C LYS A 246 11.66 32.59 -12.70
N GLU A 247 12.54 32.89 -11.75
CA GLU A 247 13.97 32.55 -11.84
C GLU A 247 14.21 31.04 -11.69
N GLU A 248 13.42 30.35 -10.87
CA GLU A 248 13.52 28.89 -10.70
C GLU A 248 13.04 28.14 -11.96
N VAL A 249 12.09 28.72 -12.71
CA VAL A 249 11.50 28.14 -13.92
C VAL A 249 12.41 28.25 -15.15
N LYS A 250 13.36 29.19 -15.20
CA LYS A 250 14.10 29.52 -16.45
C LYS A 250 15.26 28.58 -16.82
N SER A 251 15.57 27.57 -16.00
CA SER A 251 16.88 26.90 -16.07
C SER A 251 17.01 25.72 -17.03
N ASP A 252 15.92 25.12 -17.54
CA ASP A 252 15.97 24.11 -18.61
C ASP A 252 14.54 23.77 -19.10
N HIS A 253 14.37 23.42 -20.38
CA HIS A 253 13.07 23.00 -20.93
C HIS A 253 12.81 21.49 -20.73
N PHE A 254 11.57 21.05 -20.96
CA PHE A 254 11.20 19.62 -20.98
C PHE A 254 11.43 18.83 -19.67
N LYS A 255 11.37 19.47 -18.50
CA LYS A 255 11.51 18.78 -17.20
C LYS A 255 10.23 18.09 -16.71
N TYR A 256 9.07 18.55 -17.20
CA TYR A 256 7.72 18.13 -16.77
C TYR A 256 7.46 18.34 -15.27
N LEU A 257 7.92 19.47 -14.70
CA LEU A 257 7.61 19.81 -13.31
C LEU A 257 6.08 19.89 -13.08
N GLY A 258 5.62 19.21 -12.04
CA GLY A 258 4.18 19.07 -11.75
C GLY A 258 3.54 17.87 -12.43
N TYR A 259 4.33 16.91 -12.92
CA TYR A 259 3.78 15.62 -13.37
C TYR A 259 3.07 14.88 -12.22
N ALA A 260 3.68 14.90 -11.03
CA ALA A 260 3.09 14.48 -9.77
C ALA A 260 3.19 15.62 -8.74
N VAL A 261 2.22 15.69 -7.84
CA VAL A 261 2.18 16.66 -6.75
C VAL A 261 1.67 15.98 -5.48
N THR A 262 2.18 16.40 -4.33
CA THR A 262 1.66 16.05 -3.01
C THR A 262 1.89 17.23 -2.06
N ALA A 263 1.31 17.18 -0.87
CA ALA A 263 1.46 18.22 0.14
C ALA A 263 1.56 17.58 1.51
N GLY A 264 2.27 18.24 2.41
CA GLY A 264 2.51 17.73 3.76
C GLY A 264 3.32 18.70 4.61
N HIS A 265 3.54 18.33 5.85
CA HIS A 265 4.28 19.11 6.83
C HIS A 265 5.78 18.75 6.79
N PHE A 266 6.47 19.09 5.70
CA PHE A 266 7.86 18.66 5.50
C PHE A 266 8.85 19.51 6.32
N SER A 267 8.67 20.83 6.37
CA SER A 267 9.61 21.75 7.03
C SER A 267 9.32 21.94 8.51
N ALA A 268 8.05 22.02 8.90
CA ALA A 268 7.61 22.16 10.28
C ALA A 268 6.16 21.64 10.45
N PRO A 269 5.75 21.20 11.66
CA PRO A 269 4.44 20.58 11.88
C PRO A 269 3.24 21.48 11.56
N ASN A 270 3.43 22.80 11.60
CA ASN A 270 2.36 23.78 11.36
C ASN A 270 2.47 24.48 10.00
N VAL A 271 3.40 24.05 9.14
CA VAL A 271 3.63 24.66 7.82
C VAL A 271 3.22 23.64 6.77
N MET A 272 2.31 24.04 5.89
CA MET A 272 1.96 23.24 4.71
C MET A 272 2.97 23.53 3.59
N ASP A 273 3.72 22.50 3.23
CA ASP A 273 4.65 22.52 2.11
C ASP A 273 4.09 21.72 0.94
N VAL A 274 4.58 22.03 -0.27
CA VAL A 274 4.15 21.41 -1.51
C VAL A 274 5.32 20.68 -2.14
N ALA A 275 5.16 19.40 -2.44
CA ALA A 275 6.14 18.63 -3.17
C ALA A 275 5.69 18.39 -4.62
N ALA A 276 6.62 18.43 -5.57
CA ALA A 276 6.33 18.12 -6.96
C ALA A 276 7.48 17.41 -7.66
N GLY A 277 7.10 16.55 -8.58
CA GLY A 277 8.01 15.76 -9.38
C GLY A 277 8.23 16.34 -10.77
N ALA A 278 9.44 16.14 -11.29
CA ALA A 278 9.88 16.52 -12.62
C ALA A 278 10.65 15.33 -13.25
N PRO A 279 9.92 14.32 -13.79
CA PRO A 279 10.49 13.03 -14.18
C PRO A 279 11.54 13.09 -15.28
N GLN A 280 11.52 14.13 -16.12
CA GLN A 280 12.44 14.31 -17.24
C GLN A 280 13.62 15.25 -16.89
N SER A 281 13.63 15.83 -15.69
CA SER A 281 14.66 16.78 -15.29
C SER A 281 16.04 16.13 -15.26
N SER A 282 17.00 16.72 -15.98
CA SER A 282 18.39 16.23 -16.05
C SER A 282 18.51 14.77 -16.52
N GLY A 283 17.50 14.24 -17.23
CA GLY A 283 17.47 12.88 -17.76
C GLY A 283 17.22 11.77 -16.72
N SER A 284 17.57 11.95 -15.45
CA SER A 284 17.30 10.98 -14.37
C SER A 284 16.00 11.24 -13.61
N GLY A 285 15.44 12.45 -13.71
CA GLY A 285 14.26 12.88 -12.97
C GLY A 285 14.62 13.50 -11.62
N LYS A 286 13.76 14.41 -11.15
CA LYS A 286 13.94 15.12 -9.87
C LYS A 286 12.63 15.24 -9.10
N ALA A 287 12.73 15.40 -7.79
CA ALA A 287 11.64 15.79 -6.90
C ALA A 287 12.04 17.03 -6.10
N TYR A 288 11.10 17.93 -5.88
CA TYR A 288 11.31 19.21 -5.20
C TYR A 288 10.27 19.40 -4.10
N ILE A 289 10.66 20.12 -3.03
CA ILE A 289 9.72 20.64 -2.03
C ILE A 289 9.79 22.15 -2.05
N PHE A 290 8.62 22.77 -1.95
CA PHE A 290 8.42 24.20 -1.97
C PHE A 290 7.67 24.63 -0.72
N LYS A 291 8.16 25.69 -0.10
CA LYS A 291 7.49 26.39 0.97
C LYS A 291 6.76 27.61 0.42
N ILE A 292 5.61 27.93 1.00
CA ILE A 292 4.84 29.12 0.64
C ILE A 292 5.34 30.30 1.49
N GLU A 293 6.00 31.27 0.87
CA GLU A 293 6.49 32.48 1.54
C GLU A 293 6.08 33.73 0.75
N GLY A 294 5.41 34.68 1.42
CA GLY A 294 5.02 35.96 0.79
C GLY A 294 4.14 35.82 -0.45
N GLY A 295 3.36 34.74 -0.55
CA GLY A 295 2.52 34.44 -1.72
C GLY A 295 3.26 33.84 -2.92
N SER A 296 4.53 33.45 -2.76
CA SER A 296 5.31 32.73 -3.76
C SER A 296 5.76 31.38 -3.24
N LEU A 297 6.03 30.45 -4.15
CA LEU A 297 6.63 29.15 -3.84
C LEU A 297 8.15 29.28 -3.92
N VAL A 298 8.83 28.92 -2.84
CA VAL A 298 10.30 28.94 -2.72
C VAL A 298 10.79 27.52 -2.52
N LYS A 299 11.72 27.07 -3.37
CA LYS A 299 12.29 25.72 -3.26
C LYS A 299 13.12 25.57 -1.98
N THR A 300 12.82 24.56 -1.17
CA THR A 300 13.55 24.23 0.07
C THR A 300 14.35 22.94 -0.02
N PHE A 301 13.92 22.00 -0.88
CA PHE A 301 14.59 20.71 -1.06
C PHE A 301 14.60 20.27 -2.53
N GLU A 302 15.61 19.48 -2.88
CA GLU A 302 15.78 18.87 -4.20
C GLU A 302 16.41 17.47 -4.06
N ALA A 303 15.77 16.47 -4.66
CA ALA A 303 16.30 15.11 -4.83
C ALA A 303 16.42 14.79 -6.32
N SER A 304 17.44 13.99 -6.69
CA SER A 304 17.66 13.53 -8.06
C SER A 304 17.64 12.02 -8.14
N GLY A 305 17.06 11.49 -9.22
CA GLY A 305 17.08 10.06 -9.51
C GLY A 305 18.51 9.57 -9.77
N SER A 306 18.76 8.32 -9.40
CA SER A 306 20.07 7.67 -9.51
C SER A 306 20.42 7.21 -10.93
N ILE A 307 19.41 6.87 -11.75
CA ILE A 307 19.58 6.30 -13.09
C ILE A 307 18.86 7.18 -14.13
N MET A 308 19.51 7.38 -15.28
CA MET A 308 18.93 8.07 -16.43
C MET A 308 17.74 7.29 -17.00
N GLY A 309 16.65 7.97 -17.31
CA GLY A 309 15.42 7.35 -17.81
C GLY A 309 14.61 6.62 -16.74
N SER A 310 14.99 6.68 -15.46
CA SER A 310 14.24 6.04 -14.37
C SER A 310 12.88 6.69 -14.09
N TYR A 311 12.66 7.89 -14.64
CA TYR A 311 11.43 8.66 -14.50
C TYR A 311 11.16 9.05 -13.03
N PHE A 312 12.22 9.30 -12.26
CA PHE A 312 12.15 9.65 -10.83
C PHE A 312 11.35 10.93 -10.60
N GLY A 313 10.35 10.86 -9.72
CA GLY A 313 9.37 11.93 -9.49
C GLY A 313 8.08 11.76 -10.28
N SER A 314 7.80 10.59 -10.85
CA SER A 314 6.54 10.33 -11.58
C SER A 314 5.33 10.17 -10.66
N SER A 315 5.56 9.78 -9.41
CA SER A 315 4.58 9.63 -8.35
C SER A 315 5.20 10.10 -7.03
N LEU A 316 4.39 10.68 -6.16
CA LEU A 316 4.81 11.22 -4.87
C LEU A 316 3.77 10.90 -3.81
N CYS A 317 4.22 10.64 -2.59
CA CYS A 317 3.34 10.52 -1.42
C CYS A 317 4.01 11.19 -0.22
N GLY A 318 3.33 12.19 0.36
CA GLY A 318 3.69 12.78 1.64
C GLY A 318 2.92 12.09 2.77
N VAL A 319 3.62 11.53 3.76
CA VAL A 319 3.02 10.79 4.87
C VAL A 319 4.00 10.74 6.05
N ASP A 320 3.53 10.89 7.28
CA ASP A 320 4.34 10.76 8.50
C ASP A 320 4.51 9.28 8.87
N LEU A 321 5.63 8.68 8.51
CA LEU A 321 5.87 7.23 8.66
C LEU A 321 6.36 6.87 10.07
N ASN A 322 7.10 7.79 10.71
CA ASN A 322 7.74 7.57 12.02
C ASN A 322 7.00 8.24 13.19
N ARG A 323 5.88 8.92 12.91
CA ARG A 323 5.00 9.60 13.86
C ARG A 323 5.72 10.71 14.64
N ASP A 324 6.62 11.44 13.99
CA ASP A 324 7.32 12.57 14.61
C ASP A 324 6.61 13.93 14.41
N GLY A 325 5.50 13.94 13.66
CA GLY A 325 4.70 15.12 13.36
C GLY A 325 5.18 15.90 12.12
N LEU A 326 6.21 15.41 11.44
CA LEU A 326 6.62 15.87 10.12
C LEU A 326 6.20 14.83 9.07
N SER A 327 5.83 15.30 7.89
CA SER A 327 5.57 14.39 6.78
C SER A 327 6.91 13.94 6.16
N ASP A 328 7.01 12.66 5.87
CA ASP A 328 8.08 12.06 5.06
C ASP A 328 7.65 12.01 3.59
N LEU A 329 8.61 11.82 2.68
CA LEU A 329 8.36 11.83 1.24
C LEU A 329 8.80 10.52 0.59
N LEU A 330 7.86 9.86 -0.09
CA LEU A 330 8.15 8.75 -1.00
C LEU A 330 8.15 9.25 -2.44
N VAL A 331 9.17 8.86 -3.20
CA VAL A 331 9.34 9.25 -4.61
C VAL A 331 9.45 8.02 -5.49
N GLY A 332 8.54 7.88 -6.45
CA GLY A 332 8.53 6.78 -7.40
C GLY A 332 9.40 7.02 -8.64
N ALA A 333 10.01 5.94 -9.11
CA ALA A 333 10.79 5.83 -10.34
C ALA A 333 10.43 4.51 -11.06
N PRO A 334 9.23 4.41 -11.65
CA PRO A 334 8.69 3.16 -12.20
C PRO A 334 9.48 2.63 -13.41
N MET A 335 10.24 3.48 -14.10
CA MET A 335 11.10 3.09 -15.22
C MET A 335 12.54 2.79 -14.76
N HIS A 336 12.80 2.76 -13.45
CA HIS A 336 14.07 2.31 -12.94
C HIS A 336 14.33 0.88 -13.41
N SER A 337 15.45 0.69 -14.10
CA SER A 337 15.77 -0.54 -14.81
C SER A 337 17.06 -1.15 -14.27
N HIS A 338 16.97 -2.37 -13.77
CA HIS A 338 18.12 -3.26 -13.61
C HIS A 338 18.25 -4.17 -14.83
N VAL A 339 17.14 -4.77 -15.28
CA VAL A 339 17.00 -5.47 -16.55
C VAL A 339 16.06 -4.69 -17.47
N ARG A 340 14.85 -4.39 -16.99
CA ARG A 340 13.86 -3.58 -17.73
C ARG A 340 12.69 -3.18 -16.82
N ASP A 341 12.58 -1.89 -16.54
CA ASP A 341 11.43 -1.23 -15.91
C ASP A 341 10.86 -2.00 -14.69
N GLU A 342 11.74 -2.54 -13.83
CA GLU A 342 11.33 -3.16 -12.57
C GLU A 342 10.65 -2.13 -11.67
N GLY A 343 11.17 -0.91 -11.67
CA GLY A 343 10.70 0.20 -10.86
C GLY A 343 11.34 0.23 -9.46
N GLN A 344 11.26 1.41 -8.84
CA GLN A 344 11.86 1.69 -7.54
C GLN A 344 11.11 2.82 -6.85
N VAL A 345 11.07 2.79 -5.51
CA VAL A 345 10.61 3.92 -4.69
C VAL A 345 11.69 4.27 -3.69
N THR A 346 12.03 5.56 -3.59
CA THR A 346 13.00 6.09 -2.61
C THR A 346 12.24 6.80 -1.50
N VAL A 347 12.63 6.56 -0.26
CA VAL A 347 11.98 7.09 0.95
C VAL A 347 12.89 8.10 1.61
N TYR A 348 12.37 9.31 1.79
CA TYR A 348 13.06 10.42 2.44
C TYR A 348 12.36 10.77 3.74
N LEU A 349 13.04 10.63 4.87
CA LEU A 349 12.52 11.04 6.17
C LEU A 349 12.80 12.51 6.41
N SER A 350 11.82 13.24 6.94
CA SER A 350 12.03 14.64 7.29
C SER A 350 12.80 14.77 8.60
N ARG A 351 13.75 15.70 8.62
CA ARG A 351 14.44 16.16 9.84
C ARG A 351 14.04 17.59 10.22
N GLY A 352 13.04 18.16 9.52
CA GLY A 352 12.58 19.52 9.68
C GLY A 352 13.48 20.56 9.00
N ASN A 353 13.01 21.80 8.96
CA ASN A 353 13.67 22.94 8.29
C ASN A 353 14.04 22.67 6.82
N GLY A 354 13.30 21.79 6.13
CA GLY A 354 13.55 21.41 4.74
C GLY A 354 14.68 20.39 4.54
N LEU A 355 15.27 19.85 5.62
CA LEU A 355 16.23 18.77 5.54
C LEU A 355 15.49 17.43 5.40
N MET A 356 15.82 16.69 4.33
CA MET A 356 15.30 15.36 4.05
C MET A 356 16.46 14.37 3.98
N GLU A 357 16.34 13.24 4.68
CA GLU A 357 17.34 12.18 4.73
C GLU A 357 16.85 10.96 3.95
N GLU A 358 17.64 10.45 3.00
CA GLU A 358 17.32 9.20 2.31
C GLU A 358 17.45 8.02 3.28
N ALA A 359 16.32 7.42 3.66
CA ALA A 359 16.28 6.36 4.66
C ALA A 359 16.22 4.96 4.06
N ALA A 360 15.52 4.79 2.93
CA ALA A 360 15.30 3.48 2.34
C ALA A 360 15.02 3.53 0.84
N VAL A 361 15.27 2.39 0.18
CA VAL A 361 14.90 2.14 -1.21
C VAL A 361 14.07 0.86 -1.27
N LEU A 362 12.85 0.96 -1.78
CA LEU A 362 11.88 -0.12 -1.90
C LEU A 362 11.83 -0.61 -3.36
N LYS A 363 11.71 -1.93 -3.54
CA LYS A 363 11.77 -2.58 -4.85
C LYS A 363 10.67 -3.62 -5.12
N GLY A 364 9.76 -3.84 -4.17
CA GLY A 364 8.79 -4.93 -4.26
C GLY A 364 9.49 -6.28 -4.46
N ASP A 365 9.02 -7.09 -5.41
CA ASP A 365 9.71 -8.32 -5.82
C ASP A 365 10.77 -8.10 -6.91
N ASN A 366 11.01 -6.85 -7.34
CA ASN A 366 11.92 -6.50 -8.43
C ASN A 366 11.61 -7.32 -9.70
N ALA A 367 10.31 -7.44 -10.01
CA ALA A 367 9.82 -8.22 -11.14
C ALA A 367 10.05 -7.48 -12.47
N TYR A 368 10.34 -8.25 -13.51
CA TYR A 368 10.61 -7.72 -14.85
C TYR A 368 9.42 -6.89 -15.39
N ASN A 369 9.69 -5.65 -15.82
CA ASN A 369 8.72 -4.74 -16.41
C ASN A 369 7.47 -4.53 -15.52
N ALA A 370 7.66 -4.52 -14.21
CA ALA A 370 6.56 -4.41 -13.24
C ALA A 370 6.07 -2.96 -13.06
N HIS A 371 6.90 -1.97 -13.34
CA HIS A 371 6.63 -0.56 -13.08
C HIS A 371 6.32 -0.28 -11.59
N PHE A 372 7.09 -0.88 -10.69
CA PHE A 372 6.93 -0.65 -9.26
C PHE A 372 7.16 0.84 -8.92
N GLY A 373 6.19 1.47 -8.24
CA GLY A 373 6.22 2.90 -7.94
C GLY A 373 5.44 3.76 -8.94
N GLU A 374 4.65 3.17 -9.84
CA GLU A 374 3.76 3.94 -10.74
C GLU A 374 2.71 4.75 -9.95
N SER A 375 2.21 4.18 -8.86
CA SER A 375 1.33 4.85 -7.90
C SER A 375 1.81 4.59 -6.47
N ILE A 376 1.64 5.58 -5.61
CA ILE A 376 1.97 5.51 -4.18
C ILE A 376 0.84 6.22 -3.43
N ALA A 377 0.26 5.58 -2.43
CA ALA A 377 -0.80 6.16 -1.62
C ALA A 377 -0.60 5.84 -0.14
N ALA A 378 -0.83 6.85 0.71
CA ALA A 378 -1.03 6.64 2.13
C ALA A 378 -2.37 5.94 2.33
N ILE A 379 -2.35 4.83 3.07
CA ILE A 379 -3.55 4.01 3.31
C ILE A 379 -4.07 4.10 4.75
N GLY A 380 -3.42 4.92 5.58
CA GLY A 380 -3.70 5.01 7.00
C GLY A 380 -2.87 4.00 7.81
N ASP A 381 -3.08 3.99 9.12
CA ASP A 381 -2.62 2.92 10.01
C ASP A 381 -3.59 1.73 9.85
N ILE A 382 -3.25 0.77 8.98
CA ILE A 382 -4.16 -0.33 8.66
C ILE A 382 -4.04 -1.48 9.67
N ASP A 383 -2.96 -1.57 10.44
CA ASP A 383 -2.75 -2.63 11.44
C ASP A 383 -2.84 -2.17 12.91
N ASP A 384 -3.22 -0.90 13.10
CA ASP A 384 -3.48 -0.22 14.37
C ASP A 384 -2.26 -0.27 15.31
N ASP A 385 -1.06 -0.16 14.73
CA ASP A 385 0.21 -0.15 15.46
C ASP A 385 0.67 1.26 15.87
N GLY A 386 0.01 2.29 15.33
CA GLY A 386 0.22 3.69 15.60
C GLY A 386 1.05 4.44 14.56
N TYR A 387 1.52 3.79 13.50
CA TYR A 387 2.27 4.39 12.40
C TYR A 387 1.45 4.39 11.10
N GLN A 388 1.75 5.29 10.17
CA GLN A 388 1.05 5.32 8.88
C GLN A 388 1.64 4.29 7.91
N ASP A 389 0.77 3.61 7.18
CA ASP A 389 1.15 2.63 6.18
C ASP A 389 0.96 3.16 4.76
N VAL A 390 1.66 2.53 3.82
CA VAL A 390 1.64 2.91 2.40
C VAL A 390 1.39 1.72 1.49
N ALA A 391 0.69 1.98 0.40
CA ALA A 391 0.50 1.06 -0.71
C ALA A 391 1.24 1.56 -1.96
N ILE A 392 1.94 0.66 -2.65
CA ILE A 392 2.72 0.97 -3.85
C ILE A 392 2.27 0.06 -5.00
N GLY A 393 1.90 0.66 -6.13
CA GLY A 393 1.44 -0.05 -7.32
C GLY A 393 2.57 -0.50 -8.25
N ALA A 394 2.37 -1.66 -8.86
CA ALA A 394 3.17 -2.25 -9.93
C ALA A 394 2.23 -2.78 -11.03
N PRO A 395 1.56 -1.88 -11.80
CA PRO A 395 0.43 -2.25 -12.65
C PRO A 395 0.79 -3.15 -13.83
N LYS A 396 2.07 -3.21 -14.22
CA LYS A 396 2.52 -4.04 -15.36
C LYS A 396 3.02 -5.43 -14.95
N GLU A 397 3.10 -5.70 -13.66
CA GLU A 397 3.53 -6.99 -13.15
C GLU A 397 2.60 -8.14 -13.58
N GLU A 398 3.12 -9.37 -13.63
CA GLU A 398 2.37 -10.57 -14.04
C GLU A 398 1.65 -10.41 -15.40
N GLU A 399 2.36 -9.86 -16.39
CA GLU A 399 1.84 -9.62 -17.75
C GLU A 399 0.63 -8.68 -17.75
N PHE A 400 0.78 -7.51 -17.12
CA PHE A 400 -0.28 -6.49 -16.97
C PHE A 400 -1.46 -6.91 -16.11
N ALA A 401 -1.44 -8.06 -15.42
CA ALA A 401 -2.46 -8.34 -14.40
C ALA A 401 -2.38 -7.31 -13.26
N GLY A 402 -1.15 -6.88 -12.94
CA GLY A 402 -0.85 -5.84 -11.97
C GLY A 402 -0.81 -6.33 -10.52
N ALA A 403 -0.01 -5.65 -9.71
CA ALA A 403 0.14 -5.93 -8.29
C ALA A 403 0.20 -4.64 -7.46
N VAL A 404 -0.11 -4.77 -6.16
CA VAL A 404 0.08 -3.71 -5.16
C VAL A 404 0.80 -4.29 -3.95
N TYR A 405 1.76 -3.55 -3.41
CA TYR A 405 2.55 -3.93 -2.25
C TYR A 405 2.22 -3.03 -1.07
N ILE A 406 2.07 -3.62 0.11
CA ILE A 406 1.79 -2.92 1.36
C ILE A 406 3.06 -2.87 2.21
N TYR A 407 3.44 -1.68 2.65
CA TYR A 407 4.58 -1.44 3.53
C TYR A 407 4.10 -0.72 4.79
N HIS A 408 4.58 -1.17 5.93
CA HIS A 408 4.25 -0.55 7.22
C HIS A 408 5.30 0.48 7.63
N GLY A 409 4.80 1.56 8.24
CA GLY A 409 5.63 2.50 8.98
C GLY A 409 6.17 1.88 10.27
N ASP A 410 7.22 2.47 10.82
CA ASP A 410 7.64 2.23 12.20
C ASP A 410 8.43 3.42 12.75
N SER A 411 8.89 3.32 14.01
CA SER A 411 9.68 4.37 14.65
C SER A 411 10.97 4.77 13.92
N GLU A 412 11.49 3.92 13.01
CA GLU A 412 12.68 4.19 12.21
C GLU A 412 12.33 4.72 10.81
N GLY A 413 11.03 4.84 10.48
CA GLY A 413 10.52 5.26 9.18
C GLY A 413 9.66 4.16 8.57
N ILE A 414 10.26 3.26 7.79
CA ILE A 414 9.51 2.24 7.03
C ILE A 414 10.20 0.89 7.09
N ILE A 415 9.41 -0.16 7.20
CA ILE A 415 9.91 -1.53 7.14
C ILE A 415 10.20 -1.87 5.67
N THR A 416 11.47 -2.07 5.32
CA THR A 416 11.92 -2.27 3.92
C THR A 416 11.37 -3.53 3.25
N LYS A 417 10.89 -4.50 4.03
CA LYS A 417 10.19 -5.67 3.53
C LYS A 417 8.68 -5.44 3.59
N TYR A 418 8.02 -5.53 2.44
CA TYR A 418 6.56 -5.44 2.37
C TYR A 418 5.90 -6.52 3.26
N SER A 419 4.79 -6.17 3.87
CA SER A 419 4.00 -7.09 4.69
C SER A 419 3.05 -7.94 3.85
N MET A 420 2.60 -7.39 2.71
CA MET A 420 1.63 -8.04 1.85
C MET A 420 1.82 -7.64 0.38
N ARG A 421 1.56 -8.61 -0.51
CA ARG A 421 1.45 -8.41 -1.95
C ARG A 421 0.06 -8.80 -2.42
N LEU A 422 -0.57 -7.91 -3.16
CA LEU A 422 -1.92 -8.02 -3.73
C LEU A 422 -1.79 -8.25 -5.23
N SER A 423 -1.97 -9.49 -5.70
CA SER A 423 -2.01 -9.77 -7.16
C SER A 423 -3.43 -9.58 -7.70
N GLY A 424 -3.56 -8.78 -8.76
CA GLY A 424 -4.82 -8.62 -9.48
C GLY A 424 -5.34 -9.96 -10.03
N ARG A 425 -4.43 -10.85 -10.46
CA ARG A 425 -4.77 -12.19 -10.97
C ARG A 425 -5.41 -13.09 -9.90
N THR A 426 -4.95 -12.98 -8.65
CA THR A 426 -5.50 -13.74 -7.53
C THR A 426 -6.86 -13.20 -7.07
N ILE A 427 -7.03 -11.88 -7.09
CA ILE A 427 -8.26 -11.21 -6.61
C ILE A 427 -9.43 -11.45 -7.57
N SER A 428 -9.25 -11.20 -8.87
CA SER A 428 -10.29 -11.42 -9.85
C SER A 428 -9.68 -11.68 -11.23
N PRO A 429 -9.97 -12.84 -11.86
CA PRO A 429 -9.45 -13.14 -13.18
C PRO A 429 -10.01 -12.12 -14.18
N GLY A 430 -9.12 -11.46 -14.93
CA GLY A 430 -9.47 -10.46 -15.95
C GLY A 430 -9.17 -9.02 -15.54
N LEU A 431 -8.76 -8.75 -14.30
CA LEU A 431 -8.18 -7.45 -13.96
C LEU A 431 -6.90 -7.20 -14.77
N GLN A 432 -6.72 -5.95 -15.21
CA GLN A 432 -5.54 -5.50 -15.93
C GLN A 432 -5.14 -4.10 -15.47
N MET A 433 -3.83 -3.85 -15.40
CA MET A 433 -3.24 -2.64 -14.82
C MET A 433 -3.69 -2.39 -13.37
N PHE A 434 -3.90 -3.47 -12.60
CA PHE A 434 -4.26 -3.37 -11.19
C PHE A 434 -3.14 -2.69 -10.41
N GLY A 435 -3.46 -1.58 -9.74
CA GLY A 435 -2.47 -0.76 -9.04
C GLY A 435 -2.08 0.52 -9.80
N GLN A 436 -2.77 0.86 -10.89
CA GLN A 436 -2.56 2.15 -11.58
C GLN A 436 -2.93 3.34 -10.68
N SER A 437 -3.98 3.20 -9.88
CA SER A 437 -4.40 4.19 -8.90
C SER A 437 -4.83 3.51 -7.61
N ILE A 438 -4.54 4.15 -6.48
CA ILE A 438 -4.80 3.62 -5.15
C ILE A 438 -5.35 4.76 -4.29
N SER A 439 -6.35 4.46 -3.48
CA SER A 439 -6.87 5.35 -2.44
C SER A 439 -7.12 4.55 -1.18
N GLY A 440 -6.75 5.10 -0.03
CA GLY A 440 -7.05 4.53 1.29
C GLY A 440 -7.40 5.61 2.31
N SER A 441 -7.12 5.33 3.58
CA SER A 441 -7.33 6.24 4.73
C SER A 441 -8.80 6.49 5.10
N VAL A 442 -9.76 5.78 4.51
CA VAL A 442 -11.18 5.84 4.89
C VAL A 442 -11.67 4.45 5.27
N ASP A 443 -12.35 4.35 6.41
CA ASP A 443 -13.11 3.17 6.80
C ASP A 443 -14.39 3.07 5.95
N MET A 444 -14.42 2.14 5.00
CA MET A 444 -15.44 1.96 3.98
C MET A 444 -16.48 0.90 4.34
N ASP A 445 -16.28 0.08 5.37
CA ASP A 445 -17.25 -0.91 5.85
C ASP A 445 -17.75 -0.67 7.28
N GLY A 446 -17.16 0.28 8.00
CA GLY A 446 -17.55 0.68 9.35
C GLY A 446 -16.95 -0.19 10.45
N ASN A 447 -15.89 -0.96 10.19
CA ASN A 447 -15.27 -1.84 11.17
C ASN A 447 -14.16 -1.16 12.01
N GLY A 448 -13.91 0.13 11.78
CA GLY A 448 -12.94 0.93 12.52
C GLY A 448 -11.52 0.94 11.98
N TYR A 449 -11.26 0.21 10.88
CA TYR A 449 -9.99 0.18 10.15
C TYR A 449 -10.15 0.85 8.78
N ALA A 450 -9.09 1.50 8.29
CA ALA A 450 -9.10 2.06 6.95
C ALA A 450 -9.05 0.94 5.89
N ASP A 451 -9.82 1.09 4.82
CA ASP A 451 -9.89 0.13 3.72
C ASP A 451 -9.07 0.61 2.51
N VAL A 452 -8.82 -0.27 1.54
CA VAL A 452 -7.99 0.06 0.37
C VAL A 452 -8.79 -0.11 -0.92
N THR A 453 -8.77 0.90 -1.78
CA THR A 453 -9.40 0.87 -3.10
C THR A 453 -8.36 1.00 -4.20
N ILE A 454 -8.41 0.11 -5.20
CA ILE A 454 -7.40 -0.03 -6.24
C ILE A 454 -8.07 -0.03 -7.62
N GLY A 455 -7.57 0.82 -8.52
CA GLY A 455 -8.01 0.90 -9.90
C GLY A 455 -7.28 -0.09 -10.83
N ALA A 456 -8.03 -0.64 -11.79
CA ALA A 456 -7.56 -1.53 -12.85
C ALA A 456 -8.16 -1.05 -14.20
N PHE A 457 -7.67 0.09 -14.66
CA PHE A 457 -8.33 0.88 -15.71
C PHE A 457 -8.43 0.19 -17.07
N MET A 458 -7.50 -0.72 -17.40
CA MET A 458 -7.57 -1.48 -18.67
C MET A 458 -8.66 -2.55 -18.66
N ALA A 459 -9.12 -2.96 -17.47
CA ALA A 459 -10.27 -3.83 -17.29
C ALA A 459 -11.55 -3.04 -16.96
N ASP A 460 -11.52 -1.70 -17.07
CA ASP A 460 -12.61 -0.79 -16.70
C ASP A 460 -13.22 -1.13 -15.32
N SER A 461 -12.35 -1.46 -14.35
CA SER A 461 -12.76 -2.01 -13.05
C SER A 461 -12.02 -1.35 -11.89
N VAL A 462 -12.68 -1.34 -10.73
CA VAL A 462 -12.13 -0.89 -9.45
C VAL A 462 -12.44 -1.93 -8.38
N VAL A 463 -11.46 -2.21 -7.52
CA VAL A 463 -11.61 -3.17 -6.43
C VAL A 463 -11.52 -2.43 -5.09
N LEU A 464 -12.51 -2.64 -4.22
CA LEU A 464 -12.45 -2.29 -2.82
C LEU A 464 -12.11 -3.54 -2.02
N LEU A 465 -10.98 -3.50 -1.31
CA LEU A 465 -10.50 -4.51 -0.39
C LEU A 465 -10.68 -4.00 1.04
N ARG A 466 -11.27 -4.83 1.88
CA ARG A 466 -11.61 -4.47 3.25
C ARG A 466 -10.57 -4.96 4.24
N THR A 467 -10.27 -4.16 5.25
CA THR A 467 -9.27 -4.49 6.26
C THR A 467 -9.87 -5.32 7.38
N ARG A 468 -9.17 -6.35 7.80
CA ARG A 468 -9.54 -7.31 8.85
C ARG A 468 -9.07 -6.76 10.20
N PRO A 469 -9.88 -6.85 11.27
CA PRO A 469 -9.46 -6.38 12.58
C PRO A 469 -8.21 -7.10 13.09
N VAL A 470 -7.24 -6.34 13.61
CA VAL A 470 -5.96 -6.86 14.08
C VAL A 470 -5.98 -7.07 15.60
N ILE A 471 -5.56 -8.26 16.03
CA ILE A 471 -5.46 -8.65 17.43
C ILE A 471 -4.00 -8.75 17.83
N SER A 472 -3.66 -8.12 18.95
CA SER A 472 -2.40 -8.30 19.65
C SER A 472 -2.59 -9.23 20.84
N VAL A 473 -1.68 -10.19 20.98
CA VAL A 473 -1.66 -11.11 22.13
C VAL A 473 -0.36 -10.91 22.88
N ASP A 474 -0.48 -10.42 24.11
CA ASP A 474 0.61 -10.31 25.07
C ASP A 474 0.76 -11.65 25.79
N VAL A 475 1.98 -12.18 25.77
CA VAL A 475 2.29 -13.49 26.35
C VAL A 475 3.38 -13.32 27.40
N PHE A 476 3.04 -13.67 28.64
CA PHE A 476 3.94 -13.62 29.79
C PHE A 476 4.27 -15.04 30.23
N ILE A 477 5.56 -15.39 30.20
CA ILE A 477 6.06 -16.70 30.66
C ILE A 477 6.77 -16.47 31.99
N PHE A 478 6.14 -16.88 33.09
CA PHE A 478 6.71 -16.82 34.42
C PHE A 478 7.50 -18.10 34.73
N LEU A 479 8.80 -17.94 34.89
CA LEU A 479 9.76 -19.00 35.20
C LEU A 479 10.33 -18.79 36.62
N PRO A 480 10.79 -19.86 37.29
CA PRO A 480 11.54 -19.70 38.53
C PRO A 480 12.88 -19.01 38.28
N VAL A 481 13.46 -18.39 39.32
CA VAL A 481 14.75 -17.67 39.22
C VAL A 481 15.89 -18.61 38.77
N SER A 482 15.90 -19.85 39.25
CA SER A 482 16.85 -20.88 38.83
C SER A 482 16.27 -22.29 38.98
N ILE A 483 16.82 -23.26 38.24
CA ILE A 483 16.42 -24.67 38.32
C ILE A 483 17.41 -25.43 39.20
N ASN A 484 17.04 -25.66 40.46
CA ASN A 484 17.86 -26.48 41.34
C ASN A 484 17.65 -27.98 41.07
N ILE A 485 18.72 -28.66 40.64
CA ILE A 485 18.72 -30.11 40.36
C ILE A 485 19.31 -30.96 41.50
N THR A 486 19.82 -30.35 42.57
CA THR A 486 20.38 -31.10 43.70
C THR A 486 19.30 -31.61 44.65
N VAL A 487 18.14 -30.95 44.69
CA VAL A 487 17.03 -31.31 45.58
C VAL A 487 15.79 -31.65 44.75
N PRO A 488 15.34 -32.91 44.73
CA PRO A 488 14.13 -33.31 44.02
C PRO A 488 12.91 -32.62 44.63
N GLN A 489 12.20 -31.84 43.81
CA GLN A 489 11.04 -31.04 44.21
C GLN A 489 9.70 -31.77 44.02
N CYS A 490 9.65 -32.82 43.18
CA CYS A 490 8.43 -33.59 42.91
C CYS A 490 8.58 -35.06 43.32
N HIS A 491 7.50 -35.59 43.90
CA HIS A 491 7.34 -37.01 44.20
C HIS A 491 6.27 -37.58 43.27
N LYS A 492 6.64 -38.51 42.38
CA LYS A 492 5.70 -39.18 41.48
C LYS A 492 5.77 -40.69 41.72
N GLY A 493 4.94 -41.18 42.64
CA GLY A 493 5.06 -42.55 43.15
C GLY A 493 6.42 -42.78 43.84
N PRO A 494 7.13 -43.89 43.60
CA PRO A 494 8.42 -44.18 44.24
C PRO A 494 9.62 -43.44 43.60
N GLN A 495 9.42 -42.57 42.60
CA GLN A 495 10.49 -41.84 41.94
C GLN A 495 10.55 -40.37 42.39
N ASN A 496 11.73 -39.98 42.88
CA ASN A 496 12.10 -38.59 43.15
C ASN A 496 12.56 -37.94 41.84
N LEU A 497 11.89 -36.86 41.44
CA LEU A 497 12.15 -36.16 40.17
C LEU A 497 12.41 -34.68 40.42
N ASN A 498 13.36 -34.14 39.66
CA ASN A 498 13.58 -32.69 39.60
C ASN A 498 12.50 -32.07 38.72
N CYS A 499 11.73 -31.16 39.30
CA CYS A 499 10.65 -30.47 38.63
C CYS A 499 10.60 -29.01 39.08
N PHE A 500 9.91 -28.19 38.32
CA PHE A 500 9.58 -26.83 38.70
C PHE A 500 8.27 -26.40 38.07
N ASN A 501 7.63 -25.41 38.69
CA ASN A 501 6.41 -24.83 38.16
C ASN A 501 6.75 -23.63 37.27
N LEU A 502 6.00 -23.50 36.19
CA LEU A 502 6.02 -22.33 35.33
C LEU A 502 4.57 -21.96 34.98
N SER A 503 4.35 -20.68 34.71
CA SER A 503 3.01 -20.19 34.34
C SER A 503 3.11 -19.47 33.00
N ALA A 504 2.17 -19.75 32.11
CA ALA A 504 2.00 -18.98 30.87
C ALA A 504 0.69 -18.20 30.98
N CYS A 505 0.79 -16.87 30.95
CA CYS A 505 -0.34 -15.96 30.97
C CYS A 505 -0.48 -15.31 29.61
N LEU A 506 -1.70 -15.26 29.10
CA LEU A 506 -2.02 -14.64 27.82
C LEU A 506 -3.10 -13.58 28.04
N GLN A 507 -2.91 -12.42 27.45
CA GLN A 507 -3.87 -11.32 27.39
C GLN A 507 -4.01 -10.89 25.94
N PHE A 508 -5.23 -10.61 25.46
CA PHE A 508 -5.41 -10.02 24.15
C PHE A 508 -5.93 -8.59 24.20
N ARG A 509 -5.57 -7.84 23.17
CA ARG A 509 -5.97 -6.46 22.89
C ARG A 509 -6.32 -6.32 21.41
N GLY A 510 -7.22 -5.42 21.09
CA GLY A 510 -7.61 -5.11 19.72
C GLY A 510 -8.62 -3.98 19.70
N ARG A 511 -8.66 -3.24 18.59
CA ARG A 511 -9.61 -2.17 18.36
C ARG A 511 -10.86 -2.73 17.68
N GLN A 512 -12.03 -2.38 18.22
CA GLN A 512 -13.34 -2.80 17.70
C GLN A 512 -13.48 -4.30 17.40
N VAL A 513 -12.80 -5.15 18.17
CA VAL A 513 -12.97 -6.60 18.10
C VAL A 513 -14.23 -7.02 18.88
N PRO A 514 -14.96 -8.07 18.44
CA PRO A 514 -16.02 -8.67 19.23
C PRO A 514 -15.48 -9.01 20.62
N GLY A 515 -16.24 -8.71 21.69
CA GLY A 515 -15.80 -8.81 23.08
C GLY A 515 -15.32 -10.22 23.52
N GLN A 516 -15.63 -11.24 22.72
CA GLN A 516 -15.07 -12.58 22.81
C GLN A 516 -14.35 -12.91 21.50
N ILE A 517 -13.05 -13.16 21.62
CA ILE A 517 -12.33 -13.84 20.55
C ILE A 517 -12.57 -15.33 20.78
N GLY A 518 -13.02 -16.02 19.74
CA GLY A 518 -13.10 -17.48 19.78
C GLY A 518 -11.76 -18.14 20.17
N THR A 519 -11.75 -19.45 20.27
CA THR A 519 -10.60 -20.24 20.71
C THR A 519 -9.22 -19.77 20.20
N LEU A 520 -8.31 -19.43 21.12
CA LEU A 520 -6.88 -19.28 20.86
C LEU A 520 -6.19 -20.63 21.10
N LEU A 521 -5.38 -21.06 20.13
CA LEU A 521 -4.56 -22.27 20.24
C LEU A 521 -3.12 -21.85 20.50
N TYR A 522 -2.48 -22.42 21.53
CA TYR A 522 -1.06 -22.17 21.74
C TYR A 522 -0.29 -23.44 22.11
N ASN A 523 0.98 -23.44 21.70
CA ASN A 523 1.94 -24.51 21.92
C ASN A 523 3.06 -24.01 22.82
N LEU A 524 3.16 -24.58 24.02
CA LEU A 524 4.27 -24.36 24.94
C LEU A 524 5.36 -25.39 24.66
N THR A 525 6.52 -24.93 24.20
CA THR A 525 7.69 -25.75 23.87
C THR A 525 8.78 -25.58 24.92
N ALA A 526 9.26 -26.69 25.48
CA ALA A 526 10.38 -26.70 26.42
C ALA A 526 11.73 -26.92 25.72
N ASP A 527 12.75 -26.17 26.14
CA ASP A 527 14.12 -26.18 25.58
C ASP A 527 14.12 -25.87 24.07
N ALA A 528 13.35 -24.84 23.70
CA ALA A 528 13.08 -24.46 22.31
C ALA A 528 14.34 -24.27 21.45
N ASP A 529 15.39 -23.62 21.97
CA ASP A 529 16.64 -23.38 21.22
C ASP A 529 17.37 -24.66 20.83
N LYS A 530 17.47 -25.61 21.77
CA LYS A 530 18.08 -26.92 21.48
C LYS A 530 17.27 -27.66 20.43
N ARG A 531 15.95 -27.61 20.55
CA ARG A 531 15.06 -28.26 19.58
C ARG A 531 15.21 -27.66 18.19
N GLN A 532 15.30 -26.34 18.07
CA GLN A 532 15.54 -25.67 16.78
C GLN A 532 16.88 -26.11 16.15
N ARG A 533 17.89 -26.45 16.96
CA ARG A 533 19.18 -27.01 16.53
C ARG A 533 19.18 -28.54 16.34
N GLY A 534 18.01 -29.20 16.43
CA GLY A 534 17.89 -30.66 16.30
C GLY A 534 18.42 -31.47 17.49
N GLN A 535 18.67 -30.84 18.63
CA GLN A 535 19.16 -31.49 19.85
C GLN A 535 18.01 -31.96 20.75
N PRO A 536 18.21 -33.03 21.55
CA PRO A 536 17.19 -33.51 22.48
C PRO A 536 16.93 -32.50 23.60
N SER A 537 15.64 -32.21 23.84
CA SER A 537 15.21 -31.34 24.94
C SER A 537 15.56 -31.94 26.29
N ARG A 538 16.10 -31.11 27.20
CA ARG A 538 16.45 -31.47 28.58
C ARG A 538 15.25 -31.53 29.52
N ILE A 539 14.16 -30.88 29.13
CA ILE A 539 12.94 -30.75 29.91
C ILE A 539 11.80 -31.50 29.22
N TYR A 540 10.86 -32.02 30.01
CA TYR A 540 9.62 -32.58 29.50
C TYR A 540 8.44 -32.22 30.41
N PHE A 541 7.26 -32.20 29.82
CA PHE A 541 5.97 -32.11 30.48
C PHE A 541 5.33 -33.49 30.55
N SER A 542 4.35 -33.65 31.45
CA SER A 542 3.56 -34.89 31.55
C SER A 542 2.14 -34.64 31.03
N GLN A 543 1.77 -35.27 29.92
CA GLN A 543 0.41 -35.23 29.38
C GLN A 543 -0.13 -36.66 29.32
N ASN A 544 -1.22 -36.94 30.03
CA ASN A 544 -1.80 -38.30 30.14
C ASN A 544 -0.77 -39.38 30.52
N GLY A 545 0.21 -39.04 31.37
CA GLY A 545 1.28 -39.94 31.78
C GLY A 545 2.46 -40.07 30.81
N VAL A 546 2.36 -39.53 29.60
CA VAL A 546 3.42 -39.59 28.57
C VAL A 546 4.33 -38.35 28.67
N PRO A 547 5.67 -38.53 28.59
CA PRO A 547 6.61 -37.41 28.55
C PRO A 547 6.57 -36.71 27.18
N VAL A 548 6.16 -35.45 27.15
CA VAL A 548 6.08 -34.63 25.93
C VAL A 548 6.96 -33.38 26.06
N SER A 549 7.53 -32.90 24.96
CA SER A 549 8.36 -31.68 24.95
C SER A 549 7.60 -30.42 24.51
N VAL A 550 6.40 -30.62 23.96
CA VAL A 550 5.49 -29.57 23.50
C VAL A 550 4.11 -29.89 24.08
N LEU A 551 3.47 -28.89 24.68
CA LEU A 551 2.08 -28.97 25.12
C LEU A 551 1.22 -28.06 24.25
N SER A 552 0.18 -28.62 23.66
CA SER A 552 -0.85 -27.86 22.95
C SER A 552 -2.02 -27.59 23.89
N GLN A 553 -2.43 -26.32 23.97
CA GLN A 553 -3.51 -25.85 24.83
C GLN A 553 -4.49 -24.99 24.05
N GLN A 554 -5.72 -24.96 24.56
CA GLN A 554 -6.82 -24.18 24.02
C GLN A 554 -7.29 -23.21 25.09
N LEU A 555 -7.44 -21.94 24.72
CA LEU A 555 -7.85 -20.88 25.64
C LEU A 555 -8.97 -20.06 25.01
N ASN A 556 -10.04 -19.83 25.77
CA ASN A 556 -11.02 -18.80 25.44
C ASN A 556 -10.66 -17.57 26.27
N LEU A 557 -10.48 -16.45 25.59
CA LEU A 557 -10.13 -15.20 26.24
C LEU A 557 -11.27 -14.20 26.06
N ASP A 558 -11.47 -13.35 27.06
CA ASP A 558 -12.28 -12.12 26.98
C ASP A 558 -11.38 -10.89 26.84
N ILE A 559 -11.88 -9.81 26.21
CA ILE A 559 -11.05 -8.63 25.88
C ILE A 559 -10.42 -8.00 27.13
N ASN A 560 -9.12 -7.71 27.04
CA ASN A 560 -8.31 -7.16 28.12
C ASN A 560 -8.24 -8.02 29.40
N ARG A 561 -8.74 -9.26 29.38
CA ARG A 561 -8.67 -10.18 30.51
C ARG A 561 -7.45 -11.09 30.37
N GLU A 562 -6.58 -11.07 31.37
CA GLU A 562 -5.47 -12.01 31.46
C GLU A 562 -5.96 -13.37 31.95
N VAL A 563 -5.52 -14.44 31.29
CA VAL A 563 -5.75 -15.82 31.73
C VAL A 563 -4.43 -16.55 31.81
N CYS A 564 -4.16 -17.11 32.98
CA CYS A 564 -2.95 -17.86 33.27
C CYS A 564 -3.22 -19.36 33.35
N GLN A 565 -2.36 -20.17 32.72
CA GLN A 565 -2.28 -21.60 32.94
C GLN A 565 -0.97 -21.97 33.64
N HIS A 566 -1.07 -22.84 34.63
CA HIS A 566 0.08 -23.30 35.42
C HIS A 566 0.50 -24.69 34.96
N PHE A 567 1.80 -24.89 34.78
CA PHE A 567 2.39 -26.14 34.31
C PHE A 567 3.52 -26.59 35.24
N THR A 568 3.65 -27.90 35.40
CA THR A 568 4.81 -28.50 36.06
C THR A 568 5.72 -29.13 35.00
N ALA A 569 6.95 -28.62 34.91
CA ALA A 569 7.99 -29.12 34.03
C ALA A 569 8.95 -30.03 34.79
N TYR A 570 9.43 -31.10 34.14
CA TYR A 570 10.31 -32.11 34.71
C TYR A 570 11.66 -32.11 33.98
N VAL A 571 12.75 -32.23 34.75
CA VAL A 571 14.11 -32.34 34.23
C VAL A 571 14.41 -33.81 33.94
N LYS A 572 15.00 -34.12 32.77
CA LYS A 572 15.48 -35.47 32.46
C LYS A 572 16.66 -35.85 33.36
N LYS A 573 16.84 -37.14 33.63
CA LYS A 573 17.95 -37.62 34.49
C LYS A 573 19.32 -37.43 33.83
N ASP A 574 19.41 -37.58 32.51
CA ASP A 574 20.69 -37.58 31.77
C ASP A 574 21.01 -36.21 31.13
N VAL A 575 20.90 -35.12 31.89
CA VAL A 575 21.24 -33.79 31.40
C VAL A 575 22.74 -33.54 31.54
N LYS A 576 23.47 -33.54 30.41
CA LYS A 576 24.92 -33.24 30.37
C LYS A 576 25.23 -31.74 30.29
N ASP A 577 24.37 -30.98 29.63
CA ASP A 577 24.56 -29.54 29.40
C ASP A 577 23.79 -28.71 30.43
N VAL A 578 24.54 -28.26 31.44
CA VAL A 578 24.07 -27.42 32.57
C VAL A 578 24.62 -26.00 32.51
N PHE A 579 25.17 -25.58 31.35
CA PHE A 579 25.69 -24.22 31.17
C PHE A 579 24.74 -23.37 30.32
N THR A 580 24.14 -23.97 29.29
CA THR A 580 23.20 -23.24 28.43
C THR A 580 21.87 -23.03 29.13
N ALA A 581 21.31 -21.82 29.00
CA ALA A 581 19.98 -21.51 29.51
C ALA A 581 18.93 -22.43 28.89
N ILE A 582 17.84 -22.69 29.63
CA ILE A 582 16.69 -23.43 29.15
C ILE A 582 15.65 -22.42 28.68
N SER A 583 15.39 -22.41 27.38
CA SER A 583 14.37 -21.55 26.79
C SER A 583 13.00 -22.21 26.74
N PHE A 584 11.98 -21.50 27.17
CA PHE A 584 10.57 -21.82 26.97
C PHE A 584 9.97 -20.90 25.92
N GLU A 585 9.27 -21.47 24.95
CA GLU A 585 8.63 -20.73 23.87
C GLU A 585 7.13 -21.03 23.86
N VAL A 586 6.30 -19.99 23.82
CA VAL A 586 4.86 -20.08 23.60
C VAL A 586 4.57 -19.54 22.20
N ALA A 587 4.24 -20.43 21.27
CA ALA A 587 3.78 -20.07 19.93
C ALA A 587 2.25 -20.16 19.88
N TYR A 588 1.58 -19.21 19.25
CA TYR A 588 0.11 -19.13 19.28
C TYR A 588 -0.49 -18.86 17.90
N SER A 589 -1.73 -19.30 17.71
CA SER A 589 -2.52 -19.15 16.49
C SER A 589 -4.00 -18.96 16.83
N LEU A 590 -4.70 -18.18 16.02
CA LEU A 590 -6.15 -18.04 16.11
C LEU A 590 -6.84 -19.34 15.64
N GLY A 591 -7.81 -19.81 16.41
CA GLY A 591 -8.71 -20.90 16.03
C GLY A 591 -9.84 -20.42 15.12
N LYS A 592 -10.83 -21.27 14.87
CA LYS A 592 -12.03 -20.86 14.13
C LYS A 592 -12.87 -19.92 15.00
N HIS A 593 -13.12 -18.72 14.51
CA HIS A 593 -13.99 -17.75 15.16
C HIS A 593 -15.40 -17.79 14.56
N VAL A 594 -16.40 -17.85 15.43
CA VAL A 594 -17.80 -17.61 15.04
C VAL A 594 -18.03 -16.11 15.19
N LEU A 595 -18.30 -15.43 14.06
CA LEU A 595 -18.64 -14.02 14.06
C LEU A 595 -20.11 -13.88 14.47
N GLU A 596 -20.38 -13.70 15.77
CA GLU A 596 -21.73 -13.38 16.25
C GLU A 596 -21.98 -11.86 16.13
N GLY A 597 -22.83 -11.47 15.17
CA GLY A 597 -23.19 -10.08 14.84
C GLY A 597 -22.37 -9.54 13.65
N ALA A 598 -22.93 -9.10 12.52
CA ALA A 598 -24.20 -8.43 12.29
C ALA A 598 -25.00 -9.09 11.16
N SER A 599 -26.06 -9.82 11.52
CA SER A 599 -27.10 -10.30 10.61
C SER A 599 -28.05 -9.20 10.12
N GLY A 600 -27.59 -7.94 10.10
CA GLY A 600 -28.35 -6.76 9.67
C GLY A 600 -27.59 -5.78 8.75
N GLY A 601 -26.29 -5.98 8.52
CA GLY A 601 -25.49 -5.18 7.59
C GLY A 601 -25.37 -5.85 6.21
N HIS A 602 -25.34 -5.07 5.13
CA HIS A 602 -25.18 -5.60 3.75
C HIS A 602 -23.79 -6.21 3.50
N LEU A 603 -22.79 -5.91 4.34
CA LEU A 603 -21.43 -6.44 4.25
C LEU A 603 -21.17 -7.39 5.42
N PRO A 604 -20.62 -8.60 5.19
CA PRO A 604 -20.32 -9.55 6.26
C PRO A 604 -19.15 -9.04 7.10
N ALA A 605 -19.22 -9.28 8.41
CA ALA A 605 -18.09 -9.06 9.30
C ALA A 605 -16.89 -9.91 8.87
N LEU A 606 -15.68 -9.39 9.08
CA LEU A 606 -14.44 -10.06 8.71
C LEU A 606 -13.83 -10.77 9.91
N ALA A 607 -13.28 -11.97 9.66
CA ALA A 607 -12.56 -12.71 10.68
C ALA A 607 -11.26 -11.96 11.05
N PRO A 608 -10.97 -11.75 12.34
CA PRO A 608 -9.80 -11.00 12.74
C PRO A 608 -8.50 -11.79 12.49
N VAL A 609 -7.37 -11.09 12.55
CA VAL A 609 -6.01 -11.62 12.30
C VAL A 609 -5.08 -11.32 13.45
N LEU A 610 -4.01 -12.10 13.60
CA LEU A 610 -2.94 -11.78 14.55
C LEU A 610 -2.04 -10.70 13.95
N ARG A 611 -1.62 -9.76 14.79
CA ARG A 611 -0.60 -8.76 14.45
C ARG A 611 0.68 -9.43 13.94
N TRP A 612 1.23 -8.88 12.86
CA TRP A 612 2.44 -9.33 12.21
C TRP A 612 3.63 -8.89 13.03
N LYS A 613 4.61 -9.78 13.13
CA LYS A 613 5.85 -9.52 13.86
C LYS A 613 7.01 -9.31 12.90
N LYS A 614 6.85 -8.40 11.92
CA LYS A 614 7.88 -8.03 10.94
C LYS A 614 8.51 -9.24 10.21
N GLY A 615 7.69 -10.25 9.88
CA GLY A 615 8.12 -11.51 9.26
C GLY A 615 8.70 -12.55 10.22
N GLY A 616 8.75 -12.26 11.52
CA GLY A 616 9.13 -13.17 12.59
C GLY A 616 8.04 -14.16 12.98
N LYS A 617 8.44 -15.21 13.71
CA LYS A 617 7.51 -16.21 14.25
C LYS A 617 6.60 -15.57 15.31
N ILE A 618 5.30 -15.87 15.25
CA ILE A 618 4.33 -15.49 16.27
C ILE A 618 4.53 -16.36 17.51
N ALA A 619 5.51 -15.95 18.33
CA ALA A 619 5.84 -16.61 19.58
C ALA A 619 6.37 -15.59 20.60
N ALA A 620 6.34 -15.98 21.87
CA ALA A 620 7.06 -15.34 22.95
C ALA A 620 7.99 -16.35 23.59
N LYS A 621 9.14 -15.89 24.08
CA LYS A 621 10.17 -16.75 24.64
C LYS A 621 10.71 -16.14 25.93
N ASN A 622 10.93 -16.98 26.93
CA ASN A 622 11.65 -16.62 28.14
C ASN A 622 12.65 -17.73 28.48
N GLU A 623 13.68 -17.43 29.25
CA GLU A 623 14.72 -18.38 29.61
C GLU A 623 14.95 -18.44 31.11
N VAL A 624 15.36 -19.61 31.58
CA VAL A 624 15.79 -19.83 32.96
C VAL A 624 17.16 -20.51 32.94
N ARG A 625 18.00 -20.13 33.90
CA ARG A 625 19.35 -20.66 34.03
C ARG A 625 19.44 -21.68 35.16
N TRP A 626 20.46 -22.50 35.07
CA TRP A 626 20.90 -23.33 36.19
C TRP A 626 21.48 -22.41 37.27
N PRO A 627 21.36 -22.79 38.55
CA PRO A 627 21.94 -22.02 39.63
C PRO A 627 23.45 -21.88 39.39
N THR A 628 23.91 -20.65 39.21
CA THR A 628 25.33 -20.34 39.35
C THR A 628 25.69 -20.61 40.81
N GLN A 629 26.73 -21.40 41.06
CA GLN A 629 27.27 -21.48 42.43
C GLN A 629 27.48 -20.04 42.91
N PRO A 630 26.92 -19.62 44.07
CA PRO A 630 27.28 -18.34 44.64
C PRO A 630 28.80 -18.36 44.79
N GLY A 631 29.46 -17.33 44.28
CA GLY A 631 30.91 -17.20 44.35
C GLY A 631 31.36 -17.57 45.75
N GLY A 632 32.18 -18.63 45.83
CA GLY A 632 33.11 -18.76 46.93
C GLY A 632 33.91 -17.45 46.92
N GLY A 633 33.68 -16.62 47.92
CA GLY A 633 34.64 -15.58 48.28
C GLY A 633 36.01 -16.24 48.42
N ALA A 634 37.01 -15.57 47.86
CA ALA A 634 38.45 -15.77 47.96
C ALA A 634 38.96 -16.92 48.85
N CYS A 635 39.78 -17.79 48.24
CA CYS A 635 41.10 -18.18 48.72
C CYS A 635 41.94 -18.65 47.54
#